data_AF-A0A7W4WBT7-F1
#
_entry.id   AF-A0A7W4WBT7-F1
#
_cell.length_a   1.000
_cell.length_b   1.000
_cell.length_c   1.000
_cell.angle_alpha   90.00
_cell.angle_beta   90.00
_cell.angle_gamma   90.00
#
_symmetry.space_group_name_H-M   'P 1'
#
loop_
_entity.id
_entity.type
_entity.pdbx_description
1 polymer ?
#
loop_
_entity_poly.entity_id
_entity_poly.type
_entity_poly.pdbx_seq_one_letter_code
_entity_poly.pdbx_strand_id
1 'polypeptide(L)'
;MDIEAILKTILKPIYLRVILIILAMILLFRNVSYLLLGDIYYIFNGQQSQRIIEFVFEKEIPALIMTVLWPVAFTFFNIIHEKIRLQKDFFMSVLMVHTFSCLATAFILLYGGCGGENCNQKPLYLTVIGGSLLTMLSVGLSYWLYSKKECIFAAELTTFEADKI
;
A
#
# COMPACT_ATOMS: atom_id res chain seq x y z
N MET A 1 -14.69 -14.35 -27.05
CA MET A 1 -14.16 -13.08 -26.49
C MET A 1 -12.65 -13.19 -26.55
N ASP A 2 -11.99 -12.34 -27.34
CA ASP A 2 -10.56 -12.48 -27.63
C ASP A 2 -9.72 -11.92 -26.48
N ILE A 3 -9.24 -12.82 -25.62
CA ILE A 3 -8.50 -12.49 -24.39
C ILE A 3 -7.22 -11.71 -24.70
N GLU A 4 -6.58 -11.97 -25.85
CA GLU A 4 -5.34 -11.32 -26.24
C GLU A 4 -5.57 -9.84 -26.61
N ALA A 5 -6.66 -9.54 -27.31
CA ALA A 5 -7.04 -8.18 -27.66
C ALA A 5 -7.40 -7.34 -26.42
N ILE A 6 -8.04 -7.96 -25.42
CA ILE A 6 -8.37 -7.33 -24.14
C ILE A 6 -7.08 -7.04 -23.35
N LEU A 7 -6.16 -8.01 -23.26
CA LEU A 7 -4.87 -7.84 -22.58
C LEU A 7 -4.03 -6.72 -23.20
N LYS A 8 -3.91 -6.68 -24.53
CA LYS A 8 -3.22 -5.58 -25.23
C LYS A 8 -3.84 -4.21 -24.96
N THR A 9 -5.16 -4.19 -24.74
CA THR A 9 -5.87 -2.95 -24.41
C THR A 9 -5.59 -2.54 -22.96
N ILE A 10 -5.73 -3.44 -21.99
CA ILE A 10 -5.51 -3.15 -20.56
C ILE A 10 -4.06 -2.77 -20.27
N LEU A 11 -3.09 -3.38 -20.97
CA LEU A 11 -1.67 -3.11 -20.81
C LEU A 11 -1.24 -1.76 -21.39
N LYS A 12 -2.14 -0.97 -22.01
CA LYS A 12 -1.78 0.39 -22.42
C LYS A 12 -1.44 1.23 -21.16
N PRO A 13 -0.35 2.02 -21.20
CA PRO A 13 0.11 2.79 -20.03
C PRO A 13 -0.97 3.66 -19.38
N ILE A 14 -1.94 4.17 -20.15
CA ILE A 14 -3.02 5.00 -19.62
C ILE A 14 -3.97 4.22 -18.70
N TYR A 15 -4.35 2.99 -19.05
CA TYR A 15 -5.23 2.19 -18.19
C TYR A 15 -4.47 1.67 -16.97
N LEU A 16 -3.19 1.31 -17.13
CA LEU A 16 -2.35 0.95 -16.00
C LEU A 16 -2.19 2.12 -15.02
N ARG A 17 -2.08 3.36 -15.51
CA ARG A 17 -2.07 4.56 -14.66
C ARG A 17 -3.39 4.77 -13.93
N VAL A 18 -4.52 4.56 -14.61
CA VAL A 18 -5.86 4.62 -13.97
C VAL A 18 -5.99 3.54 -12.89
N ILE A 19 -5.58 2.30 -13.16
CA ILE A 19 -5.58 1.20 -12.17
C ILE A 19 -4.72 1.57 -10.97
N LEU A 20 -3.54 2.18 -11.20
CA LEU A 20 -2.65 2.61 -10.13
C LEU A 20 -3.26 3.75 -9.28
N ILE A 21 -3.97 4.69 -9.90
CA ILE A 21 -4.71 5.73 -9.18
C ILE A 21 -5.84 5.12 -8.35
N ILE A 22 -6.61 4.18 -8.92
CA ILE A 22 -7.66 3.46 -8.19
C ILE A 22 -7.07 2.73 -6.99
N LEU A 23 -5.93 2.06 -7.16
CA LEU A 23 -5.22 1.39 -6.08
C LEU A 23 -4.80 2.38 -4.98
N ALA A 24 -4.26 3.54 -5.34
CA ALA A 24 -3.94 4.60 -4.39
C ALA A 24 -5.17 5.06 -3.59
N MET A 25 -6.30 5.27 -4.28
CA MET A 25 -7.56 5.68 -3.65
C MET A 25 -8.12 4.61 -2.72
N ILE A 26 -8.03 3.33 -3.09
CA ILE A 26 -8.42 2.21 -2.23
C ILE A 26 -7.56 2.18 -0.96
N LEU A 27 -6.24 2.37 -1.08
CA LEU A 27 -5.35 2.42 0.07
C LEU A 27 -5.69 3.59 1.00
N LEU A 28 -5.90 4.78 0.45
CA LEU A 28 -6.31 5.96 1.20
C LEU A 28 -7.64 5.73 1.91
N PHE A 29 -8.67 5.30 1.17
CA PHE A 29 -10.00 5.05 1.70
C PHE A 29 -9.97 4.04 2.84
N ARG A 30 -9.29 2.90 2.63
CA ARG A 30 -9.14 1.84 3.64
C ARG A 30 -8.51 2.34 4.94
N ASN A 31 -7.43 3.11 4.81
CA ASN A 31 -6.69 3.64 5.96
C ASN A 31 -7.53 4.64 6.77
N VAL A 32 -8.34 5.46 6.08
CA VAL A 32 -9.24 6.43 6.72
C VAL A 32 -10.47 5.73 7.31
N SER A 33 -11.06 4.76 6.60
CA SER A 33 -12.27 4.07 7.05
C SER A 33 -12.05 3.30 8.34
N TYR A 34 -10.92 2.61 8.49
CA TYR A 34 -10.60 1.89 9.73
C TYR A 34 -10.39 2.82 10.93
N LEU A 35 -9.89 4.03 10.69
CA LEU A 35 -9.71 5.02 11.75
C LEU A 35 -11.05 5.66 12.16
N LEU A 36 -11.91 5.97 11.20
CA LEU A 36 -13.18 6.67 11.44
C LEU A 36 -14.32 5.77 11.89
N LEU A 37 -14.39 4.54 11.38
CA LEU A 37 -15.49 3.61 11.65
C LEU A 37 -15.28 2.75 12.90
N GLY A 38 -14.13 2.89 13.58
CA GLY A 38 -13.85 2.18 14.84
C GLY A 38 -13.37 0.73 14.66
N ASP A 39 -13.24 0.23 13.43
CA ASP A 39 -12.67 -1.09 13.10
C ASP A 39 -11.13 -1.11 13.22
N ILE A 40 -10.61 -0.44 14.25
CA ILE A 40 -9.18 -0.17 14.45
C ILE A 40 -8.41 -1.48 14.69
N TYR A 41 -9.06 -2.49 15.25
CA TYR A 41 -8.46 -3.82 15.46
C TYR A 41 -8.15 -4.55 14.15
N TYR A 42 -8.87 -4.26 13.06
CA TYR A 42 -8.82 -5.03 11.82
C TYR A 42 -7.44 -4.99 11.14
N ILE A 43 -6.71 -3.86 11.27
CA ILE A 43 -5.40 -3.67 10.62
C ILE A 43 -4.32 -4.59 11.22
N PHE A 44 -4.34 -4.77 12.54
CA PHE A 44 -3.33 -5.56 13.27
C PHE A 44 -3.82 -6.94 13.70
N ASN A 45 -5.06 -7.30 13.38
CA ASN A 45 -5.57 -8.62 13.65
C ASN A 45 -4.98 -9.64 12.65
N GLY A 46 -4.07 -10.48 13.14
CA GLY A 46 -3.45 -11.55 12.36
C GLY A 46 -4.38 -12.71 12.01
N GLN A 47 -5.59 -12.75 12.57
CA GLN A 47 -6.60 -13.79 12.33
C GLN A 47 -7.73 -13.33 11.40
N GLN A 48 -7.91 -12.01 11.20
CA GLN A 48 -8.90 -11.52 10.26
C GLN A 48 -8.34 -11.50 8.84
N SER A 49 -8.98 -12.27 7.96
CA SER A 49 -8.72 -12.29 6.54
C SER A 49 -9.18 -10.98 5.90
N GLN A 50 -8.46 -10.55 4.85
CA GLN A 50 -8.92 -9.48 3.98
C GLN A 50 -10.09 -10.00 3.12
N ARG A 51 -11.32 -9.61 3.48
CA ARG A 51 -12.56 -10.13 2.86
C ARG A 51 -12.58 -10.04 1.32
N ILE A 52 -12.00 -8.97 0.76
CA ILE A 52 -11.95 -8.79 -0.70
C ILE A 52 -11.04 -9.84 -1.35
N ILE A 53 -9.89 -10.14 -0.74
CA ILE A 53 -8.94 -11.12 -1.27
C ILE A 53 -9.50 -12.54 -1.12
N GLU A 54 -10.09 -12.84 0.03
CA GLU A 54 -10.75 -14.12 0.27
C GLU A 54 -11.88 -14.36 -0.74
N PHE A 55 -12.71 -13.35 -0.98
CA PHE A 55 -13.82 -13.44 -1.94
C PHE A 55 -13.35 -13.64 -3.39
N VAL A 56 -12.26 -12.98 -3.81
CA VAL A 56 -11.81 -13.00 -5.21
C VAL A 56 -10.87 -14.18 -5.51
N PHE A 57 -10.00 -14.53 -4.57
CA PHE A 57 -8.93 -15.51 -4.78
C PHE A 57 -9.11 -16.80 -3.98
N GLU A 58 -10.18 -16.90 -3.17
CA GLU A 58 -10.45 -18.04 -2.29
C GLU A 58 -9.26 -18.34 -1.34
N LYS A 59 -8.53 -17.27 -0.97
CA LYS A 59 -7.35 -17.37 -0.11
C LYS A 59 -7.48 -16.45 1.10
N GLU A 60 -7.33 -17.05 2.27
CA GLU A 60 -7.24 -16.33 3.53
C GLU A 60 -5.86 -15.69 3.67
N ILE A 61 -5.77 -14.39 3.33
CA ILE A 61 -4.58 -13.59 3.63
C ILE A 61 -4.88 -12.68 4.82
N PRO A 62 -4.13 -12.81 5.93
CA PRO A 62 -4.27 -11.92 7.08
C PRO A 62 -4.19 -10.44 6.70
N ALA A 63 -5.09 -9.64 7.26
CA ALA A 63 -5.14 -8.19 7.03
C ALA A 63 -3.81 -7.50 7.37
N LEU A 64 -3.11 -7.97 8.40
CA LEU A 64 -1.77 -7.52 8.76
C LEU A 64 -0.76 -7.71 7.62
N ILE A 65 -0.74 -8.90 7.00
CA ILE A 65 0.17 -9.20 5.89
C ILE A 65 -0.12 -8.26 4.72
N MET A 66 -1.39 -8.07 4.38
CA MET A 66 -1.78 -7.15 3.31
C MET A 66 -1.41 -5.71 3.64
N THR A 67 -1.57 -5.28 4.90
CA THR A 67 -1.16 -3.94 5.36
C THR A 67 0.32 -3.69 5.07
N VAL A 68 1.18 -4.69 5.29
CA VAL A 68 2.62 -4.62 4.99
C VAL A 68 2.91 -4.72 3.49
N LEU A 69 2.21 -5.58 2.74
CA LEU A 69 2.51 -5.81 1.31
C LEU A 69 2.03 -4.69 0.39
N TRP A 70 0.91 -4.05 0.73
CA TRP A 70 0.27 -3.07 -0.14
C TRP A 70 1.16 -1.88 -0.54
N PRO A 71 1.92 -1.23 0.38
CA PRO A 71 2.85 -0.16 0.01
C PRO A 71 3.92 -0.61 -0.99
N VAL A 72 4.46 -1.82 -0.81
CA VAL A 72 5.47 -2.38 -1.72
C VAL A 72 4.86 -2.67 -3.08
N ALA A 73 3.69 -3.31 -3.13
CA ALA A 73 2.99 -3.59 -4.37
C ALA A 73 2.64 -2.28 -5.13
N PHE A 74 2.09 -1.30 -4.41
CA PHE A 74 1.80 0.03 -4.96
C PHE A 74 3.05 0.69 -5.54
N THR A 75 4.18 0.63 -4.83
CA THR A 75 5.46 1.13 -5.31
C THR A 75 5.92 0.40 -6.55
N PHE A 76 5.84 -0.93 -6.57
CA PHE A 76 6.25 -1.76 -7.69
C PHE A 76 5.49 -1.39 -8.97
N PHE A 77 4.17 -1.28 -8.90
CA PHE A 77 3.36 -0.83 -10.03
C PHE A 77 3.69 0.60 -10.45
N ASN A 78 4.03 1.46 -9.50
CA ASN A 78 4.38 2.85 -9.78
C ASN A 78 5.75 3.01 -10.46
N ILE A 79 6.69 2.08 -10.25
CA ILE A 79 8.04 2.13 -10.84
C ILE A 79 8.19 1.26 -12.09
N ILE A 80 7.16 0.53 -12.51
CA ILE A 80 7.24 -0.41 -13.63
C ILE A 80 7.51 0.28 -14.97
N HIS A 81 6.98 1.50 -15.15
CA HIS A 81 7.14 2.27 -16.38
C HIS A 81 6.95 3.76 -16.10
N GLU A 82 7.82 4.60 -16.66
CA GLU A 82 7.78 6.07 -16.55
C GLU A 82 6.38 6.68 -16.85
N LYS A 83 5.71 6.24 -17.93
CA LYS A 83 4.40 6.75 -18.36
C LYS A 83 3.25 6.46 -17.38
N ILE A 84 3.42 5.47 -16.51
CA ILE A 84 2.43 5.04 -15.52
C ILE A 84 2.67 5.75 -14.18
N ARG A 85 3.90 6.21 -13.96
CA ARG A 85 4.37 6.76 -12.71
C ARG A 85 3.51 7.94 -12.25
N LEU A 86 3.13 7.89 -10.98
CA LEU A 86 2.43 8.96 -10.29
C LEU A 86 3.39 10.09 -9.93
N GLN A 87 2.82 11.30 -9.81
CA GLN A 87 3.54 12.45 -9.28
C GLN A 87 4.02 12.15 -7.85
N LYS A 88 5.25 12.61 -7.55
CA LYS A 88 5.92 12.39 -6.26
C LYS A 88 5.06 12.76 -5.07
N ASP A 89 4.46 13.96 -5.10
CA ASP A 89 3.67 14.47 -3.97
C ASP A 89 2.47 13.59 -3.68
N PHE A 90 1.78 13.12 -4.73
CA PHE A 90 0.65 12.21 -4.58
C PHE A 90 1.10 10.85 -4.05
N PHE A 91 2.16 10.27 -4.62
CA PHE A 91 2.72 8.99 -4.16
C PHE A 91 3.15 9.05 -2.68
N MET A 92 3.87 10.10 -2.29
CA MET A 92 4.32 10.29 -0.91
C MET A 92 3.14 10.53 0.05
N SER A 93 2.11 11.25 -0.39
CA SER A 93 0.89 11.46 0.41
C SER A 93 0.20 10.15 0.74
N VAL A 94 0.11 9.22 -0.22
CA VAL A 94 -0.47 7.87 0.00
C VAL A 94 0.33 7.10 1.07
N LEU A 95 1.65 7.09 0.96
CA LEU A 95 2.53 6.42 1.93
C LEU A 95 2.46 7.06 3.33
N MET A 96 2.38 8.38 3.40
CA MET A 96 2.24 9.12 4.66
C MET A 96 0.91 8.82 5.34
N VAL A 97 -0.21 8.92 4.61
CA VAL A 97 -1.54 8.61 5.17
C VAL A 97 -1.58 7.17 5.67
N HIS A 98 -1.01 6.22 4.92
CA HIS A 98 -0.90 4.84 5.35
C HIS A 98 -0.10 4.70 6.66
N THR A 99 1.08 5.32 6.71
CA THR A 99 1.94 5.31 7.90
C THR A 99 1.22 5.88 9.12
N PHE A 100 0.64 7.06 8.99
CA PHE A 100 -0.08 7.71 10.08
C PHE A 100 -1.30 6.92 10.52
N SER A 101 -2.05 6.32 9.59
CA SER A 101 -3.19 5.46 9.95
C SER A 101 -2.74 4.25 10.77
N CYS A 102 -1.66 3.57 10.39
CA CYS A 102 -1.14 2.42 11.11
C CYS A 102 -0.60 2.82 12.49
N LEU A 103 0.12 3.94 12.58
CA LEU A 103 0.63 4.45 13.86
C LEU A 103 -0.49 4.90 14.80
N ALA A 104 -1.49 5.62 14.30
CA ALA A 104 -2.64 6.04 15.10
C ALA A 104 -3.44 4.83 15.60
N THR A 105 -3.65 3.84 14.73
CA THR A 105 -4.28 2.56 15.08
C THR A 105 -3.48 1.84 16.17
N ALA A 106 -2.16 1.72 16.00
CA ALA A 106 -1.29 1.11 17.00
C ALA A 106 -1.37 1.86 18.33
N PHE A 107 -1.31 3.19 18.32
CA PHE A 107 -1.42 4.01 19.52
C PHE A 107 -2.75 3.77 20.26
N ILE A 108 -3.88 3.75 19.54
CA ILE A 108 -5.19 3.49 20.13
C ILE A 108 -5.24 2.08 20.75
N LEU A 109 -4.69 1.06 20.07
CA LEU A 109 -4.68 -0.31 20.59
C LEU A 109 -3.76 -0.48 21.81
N LEU A 110 -2.62 0.23 21.84
CA LEU A 110 -1.65 0.15 22.93
C LEU A 110 -2.12 0.87 24.21
N TYR A 111 -2.76 2.03 24.05
CA TYR A 111 -3.09 2.94 25.17
C TYR A 111 -4.59 3.08 25.45
N GLY A 112 -5.44 2.95 24.43
CA GLY A 112 -6.91 3.05 24.55
C GLY A 112 -7.59 1.75 25.01
N GLY A 113 -6.85 0.64 25.00
CA GLY A 113 -7.39 -0.68 25.34
C GLY A 113 -8.36 -1.24 24.29
N CYS A 114 -8.78 -2.49 24.48
CA CYS A 114 -9.59 -3.23 23.50
C CYS A 114 -11.09 -2.89 23.46
N GLY A 115 -11.50 -1.65 23.75
CA GLY A 115 -12.91 -1.23 23.58
C GLY A 115 -13.96 -2.16 24.21
N GLY A 116 -13.63 -2.86 25.30
CA GLY A 116 -14.53 -3.80 25.99
C GLY A 116 -14.47 -5.26 25.53
N GLU A 117 -13.68 -5.63 24.52
CA GLU A 117 -13.46 -7.03 24.15
C GLU A 117 -12.35 -7.68 25.01
N ASN A 118 -12.53 -8.96 25.36
CA ASN A 118 -11.56 -9.79 26.09
C ASN A 118 -10.32 -10.08 25.22
N CYS A 119 -9.53 -9.06 24.94
CA CYS A 119 -8.22 -9.24 24.32
C CYS A 119 -7.25 -9.81 25.33
N ASN A 120 -6.68 -10.97 25.02
CA ASN A 120 -5.42 -11.38 25.61
C ASN A 120 -4.37 -10.31 25.24
N GLN A 121 -3.99 -9.46 26.20
CA GLN A 121 -3.18 -8.28 25.93
C GLN A 121 -1.79 -8.63 25.38
N LYS A 122 -1.16 -9.71 25.85
CA LYS A 122 0.19 -10.12 25.43
C LYS A 122 0.33 -10.40 23.91
N PRO A 123 -0.49 -11.26 23.27
CA PRO A 123 -0.41 -11.48 21.83
C PRO A 123 -0.80 -10.25 20.99
N LEU A 124 -1.69 -9.40 21.52
CA LEU A 124 -2.05 -8.14 20.86
C LEU A 124 -0.87 -7.15 20.83
N TYR A 125 -0.15 -6.99 21.94
CA TYR A 125 1.03 -6.14 21.99
C TYR A 125 2.10 -6.58 20.98
N LEU A 126 2.36 -7.88 20.88
CA LEU A 126 3.36 -8.42 19.96
C LEU A 126 2.97 -8.17 18.49
N THR A 127 1.69 -8.37 18.15
CA THR A 127 1.18 -8.16 16.79
C THR A 127 1.14 -6.69 16.40
N VAL A 128 0.76 -5.80 17.32
CA VAL A 128 0.75 -4.35 17.07
C VAL A 128 2.16 -3.80 16.92
N ILE A 129 3.09 -4.16 17.82
CA ILE A 129 4.49 -3.71 17.74
C ILE A 129 5.17 -4.28 16.49
N GLY A 130 5.08 -5.61 16.29
CA GLY A 130 5.67 -6.28 15.14
C GLY A 130 5.09 -5.78 13.82
N GLY A 131 3.77 -5.60 13.76
CA GLY A 131 3.09 -5.05 12.60
C GLY A 131 3.49 -3.61 12.29
N SER A 132 3.65 -2.78 13.33
CA SER A 132 4.11 -1.39 13.16
C SER A 132 5.53 -1.35 12.60
N LEU A 133 6.44 -2.16 13.14
CA LEU A 133 7.82 -2.27 12.65
C LEU A 133 7.87 -2.74 11.18
N LEU A 134 7.12 -3.79 10.84
CA LEU A 134 7.04 -4.29 9.47
C LEU A 134 6.44 -3.27 8.50
N THR A 135 5.43 -2.50 8.95
CA THR A 135 4.85 -1.42 8.16
C THR A 135 5.88 -0.32 7.90
N MET A 136 6.65 0.08 8.91
CA MET A 136 7.70 1.10 8.76
C MET A 136 8.80 0.62 7.81
N LEU A 137 9.22 -0.64 7.90
CA LEU A 137 10.19 -1.23 6.97
C LEU A 137 9.64 -1.28 5.54
N SER A 138 8.38 -1.67 5.37
CA SER A 138 7.70 -1.70 4.07
C SER A 138 7.60 -0.32 3.42
N VAL A 139 7.23 0.71 4.19
CA VAL A 139 7.17 2.09 3.70
C VAL A 139 8.57 2.63 3.42
N GLY A 140 9.56 2.33 4.27
CA GLY A 140 10.95 2.71 4.04
C GLY A 140 11.53 2.10 2.76
N LEU A 141 11.26 0.81 2.52
CA LEU A 141 11.62 0.12 1.28
C LEU A 141 10.92 0.75 0.07
N SER A 142 9.63 1.06 0.20
CA SER A 142 8.81 1.70 -0.84
C SER A 142 9.38 3.07 -1.23
N TYR A 143 9.75 3.88 -0.23
CA TYR A 143 10.41 5.17 -0.44
C TYR A 143 11.75 5.00 -1.17
N TRP A 144 12.61 4.09 -0.68
CA TRP A 144 13.92 3.82 -1.27
C TRP A 144 13.82 3.37 -2.73
N LEU A 145 12.91 2.44 -3.04
CA LEU A 145 12.66 1.96 -4.41
C LEU A 145 12.20 3.08 -5.34
N TYR A 146 11.28 3.92 -4.86
CA TYR A 146 10.80 5.08 -5.61
C TYR A 146 11.95 6.06 -5.92
N SER A 147 12.75 6.43 -4.91
CA SER A 147 13.86 7.37 -5.07
C SER A 147 14.94 6.85 -6.02
N LYS A 148 15.28 5.55 -5.95
CA LYS A 148 16.27 4.95 -6.87
C LYS A 148 15.83 5.04 -8.32
N LYS A 149 14.54 4.80 -8.60
CA LYS A 149 14.00 4.87 -9.96
C LYS A 149 13.79 6.31 -10.44
N GLU A 150 13.59 7.26 -9.54
CA GLU A 150 13.61 8.69 -9.86
C GLU A 150 14.92 9.12 -10.52
N CYS A 151 16.04 8.70 -9.94
CA CYS A 151 17.37 9.00 -10.48
C CYS A 151 17.60 8.39 -11.86
N ILE A 152 17.10 7.17 -12.10
CA ILE A 152 17.29 6.47 -13.38
C ILE A 152 16.51 7.16 -14.50
N PHE A 153 15.22 7.44 -14.29
CA PHE A 153 14.41 8.10 -15.32
C PHE A 153 14.87 9.54 -15.60
N ALA A 154 15.34 10.26 -14.57
CA ALA A 154 15.92 11.59 -14.78
C ALA A 154 17.21 11.53 -15.63
N ALA A 155 18.06 10.52 -15.40
CA ALA A 155 19.28 10.33 -16.19
C ALA A 155 18.95 9.97 -17.66
N GLU A 156 17.99 9.07 -17.89
CA GLU A 156 17.58 8.66 -19.24
C GLU A 156 17.01 9.81 -20.07
N LEU A 157 16.23 10.72 -19.45
CA LEU A 157 15.73 11.92 -20.14
C LEU A 157 16.88 12.85 -20.56
N THR A 158 17.84 13.08 -19.67
CA THR A 158 18.98 13.96 -19.96
C THR A 158 19.90 13.40 -21.04
N THR A 159 20.10 12.09 -21.10
CA THR A 159 20.87 11.45 -22.18
C THR A 159 20.14 11.52 -23.52
N PHE A 160 18.81 11.37 -23.53
CA PHE A 160 18.00 11.46 -24.75
C PHE A 160 17.94 12.88 -25.32
N GLU A 161 17.99 13.91 -24.47
CA GLU A 161 18.10 15.30 -24.91
C GLU A 161 19.52 15.64 -25.42
N ALA A 162 20.56 15.07 -24.81
CA ALA A 162 21.94 15.24 -25.27
C ALA A 162 22.20 14.59 -26.65
N ASP A 163 21.57 13.45 -26.95
CA ASP A 163 21.68 12.76 -28.25
C ASP A 163 20.88 13.43 -29.38
N LYS A 164 20.08 14.47 -29.08
CA LYS A 164 19.29 15.23 -30.06
C LYS A 164 19.94 16.55 -30.51
N ILE A 165 21.09 16.91 -29.95
CA ILE A 165 21.87 18.13 -30.27
C ILE A 165 23.09 17.73 -31.09
#